data_AF-A0A950CZQ4-F1
#
_entry.id   AF-A0A950CZQ4-F1
#
_cell.length_a   1.000
_cell.length_b   1.000
_cell.length_c   1.000
_cell.angle_alpha   90.00
_cell.angle_beta   90.00
_cell.angle_gamma   90.00
#
_symmetry.space_group_name_H-M   'P 1'
#
loop_
_entity.id
_entity.type
_entity.pdbx_description
1 polymer ?
#
loop_
_entity_poly.entity_id
_entity_poly.type
_entity_poly.pdbx_seq_one_letter_code
_entity_poly.pdbx_strand_id
1 'polypeptide(L)'
;MFPSRWRAAAAGVVLAALFCPPVTGYSVLSHEAVVDAAWDVITKPMLLKRYPNATPEELKTAHGYAYGGAIIQDMGYYPHGSMQFSDLTHYVRTGDFIVALITESRSLNELAFALGAMSHYVSDCDGHRFATNVAEPMIYPKVRRKYGTYVTYEQDPVAHLETEFGFDVLEVAKGNFAPQAYHDFIGFYVAKDVLQRAFRDTYGLDLNDVFKDFDLAVGSYRRAVSKTIPTATRVAWAQKKDEIQQSEPGITRERFVYVMSRSSYERSWGKQYDKPTAADHMLAFLLKLIPPIGKLKALKFKMPTAETEKLFMASFDRSVKRYQERVRDVQKHELKLENINYDVGVVTRAGQYRLDDKVQVYWMNKLAEKDFSTSTPQIRSELLTYFHDLDAPIAAKKDRKKWNELVSQLDQLRSTSGNVAAAGQQ
;
A
#
# COMPACT_ATOMS: atom_id res chain seq x y z
N MET A 1 7.67 -28.60 39.31
CA MET A 1 6.39 -27.89 39.49
C MET A 1 6.65 -26.41 39.19
N PHE A 2 6.53 -25.98 37.93
CA PHE A 2 6.81 -24.60 37.52
C PHE A 2 5.56 -23.73 37.69
N PRO A 3 5.67 -22.47 38.14
CA PRO A 3 4.50 -21.72 38.59
C PRO A 3 3.62 -21.26 37.43
N SER A 4 2.32 -21.45 37.59
CA SER A 4 1.21 -21.21 36.67
C SER A 4 1.03 -19.76 36.18
N ARG A 5 1.87 -18.81 36.63
CA ARG A 5 1.71 -17.37 36.32
C ARG A 5 2.31 -16.98 34.96
N TRP A 6 3.23 -17.76 34.40
CA TRP A 6 3.85 -17.48 33.11
C TRP A 6 3.03 -17.97 31.90
N ARG A 7 2.16 -18.97 32.10
CA ARG A 7 1.27 -19.48 31.04
C ARG A 7 0.09 -18.55 30.76
N ALA A 8 -0.40 -17.82 31.76
CA ALA A 8 -1.47 -16.83 31.59
C ALA A 8 -0.97 -15.55 30.88
N ALA A 9 0.27 -15.12 31.14
CA ALA A 9 0.89 -13.97 30.46
C ALA A 9 1.24 -14.29 28.99
N ALA A 10 1.75 -15.49 28.71
CA ALA A 10 2.00 -15.93 27.33
C ALA A 10 0.71 -16.15 26.53
N ALA A 11 -0.37 -16.67 27.15
CA ALA A 11 -1.67 -16.79 26.51
C ALA A 11 -2.33 -15.42 26.23
N GLY A 12 -2.15 -14.43 27.12
CA GLY A 12 -2.65 -13.07 26.91
C GLY A 12 -1.98 -12.32 25.76
N VAL A 13 -0.67 -12.51 25.57
CA VAL A 13 0.09 -11.87 24.46
C VAL A 13 -0.19 -12.57 23.12
N VAL A 14 -0.39 -13.90 23.12
CA VAL A 14 -0.77 -14.64 21.91
C VAL A 14 -2.22 -14.37 21.50
N LEU A 15 -3.16 -14.19 22.44
CA LEU A 15 -4.53 -13.79 22.11
C LEU A 15 -4.60 -12.34 21.60
N ALA A 16 -3.78 -11.41 22.09
CA ALA A 16 -3.76 -10.04 21.59
C ALA A 16 -3.19 -9.92 20.16
N ALA A 17 -2.29 -10.83 19.75
CA ALA A 17 -1.75 -10.89 18.39
C ALA A 17 -2.69 -11.55 17.36
N LEU A 18 -3.74 -12.25 17.82
CA LEU A 18 -4.65 -13.04 16.96
C LEU A 18 -5.96 -12.31 16.60
N PHE A 19 -6.15 -11.07 17.06
CA PHE A 19 -7.39 -10.29 16.84
C PHE A 19 -7.23 -9.03 15.99
N CYS A 20 -6.08 -8.82 15.33
CA CYS A 20 -6.07 -7.91 14.19
C CYS A 20 -6.56 -8.68 12.96
N PRO A 21 -7.78 -8.46 12.44
CA PRO A 21 -8.00 -8.72 11.02
C PRO A 21 -6.90 -7.99 10.24
N PRO A 22 -6.38 -8.54 9.14
CA PRO A 22 -5.51 -7.78 8.26
C PRO A 22 -6.34 -6.60 7.77
N VAL A 23 -6.15 -5.44 8.39
CA VAL A 23 -6.76 -4.22 7.92
C VAL A 23 -5.84 -3.75 6.80
N THR A 24 -6.38 -3.84 5.60
CA THR A 24 -5.68 -3.54 4.36
C THR A 24 -5.48 -2.03 4.28
N GLY A 25 -4.31 -1.59 3.80
CA GLY A 25 -4.05 -0.21 3.37
C GLY A 25 -5.10 0.29 2.40
N TYR A 26 -4.98 1.56 2.03
CA TYR A 26 -5.97 2.30 1.26
C TYR A 26 -6.73 1.48 0.21
N SER A 27 -8.03 1.76 0.18
CA SER A 27 -9.08 0.98 -0.46
C SER A 27 -8.60 0.32 -1.75
N VAL A 28 -8.36 -0.99 -1.65
CA VAL A 28 -7.68 -1.79 -2.68
C VAL A 28 -8.40 -1.67 -4.02
N LEU A 29 -9.73 -1.50 -3.99
CA LEU A 29 -10.55 -1.32 -5.18
C LEU A 29 -10.51 0.13 -5.69
N SER A 30 -10.30 1.15 -4.85
CA SER A 30 -10.11 2.52 -5.34
C SER A 30 -8.88 2.63 -6.23
N HIS A 31 -7.80 1.92 -5.89
CA HIS A 31 -6.61 1.87 -6.74
C HIS A 31 -6.89 1.25 -8.11
N GLU A 32 -7.66 0.16 -8.16
CA GLU A 32 -8.18 -0.43 -9.39
C GLU A 32 -8.97 0.60 -10.21
N ALA A 33 -9.93 1.27 -9.57
CA ALA A 33 -10.80 2.25 -10.23
C ALA A 33 -10.05 3.44 -10.83
N VAL A 34 -8.99 3.94 -10.18
CA VAL A 34 -8.19 5.03 -10.76
C VAL A 34 -7.47 4.58 -12.04
N VAL A 35 -6.96 3.33 -12.06
CA VAL A 35 -6.35 2.75 -13.27
C VAL A 35 -7.39 2.63 -14.38
N ASP A 36 -8.57 2.06 -14.08
CA ASP A 36 -9.66 1.87 -15.04
C ASP A 36 -10.15 3.21 -15.63
N ALA A 37 -10.42 4.19 -14.77
CA ALA A 37 -10.90 5.51 -15.16
C ALA A 37 -9.93 6.25 -16.11
N ALA A 38 -8.63 5.94 -16.04
CA ALA A 38 -7.61 6.53 -16.88
C ALA A 38 -7.16 5.62 -18.04
N TRP A 39 -7.55 4.35 -18.06
CA TRP A 39 -6.98 3.33 -18.94
C TRP A 39 -7.14 3.69 -20.43
N ASP A 40 -8.37 3.74 -20.92
CA ASP A 40 -8.65 4.07 -22.33
C ASP A 40 -8.46 5.57 -22.62
N VAL A 41 -8.49 6.42 -21.59
CA VAL A 41 -8.36 7.88 -21.74
C VAL A 41 -6.92 8.30 -22.03
N ILE A 42 -5.94 7.76 -21.29
CA ILE A 42 -4.55 8.22 -21.41
C ILE A 42 -3.51 7.10 -21.25
N THR A 43 -3.73 6.10 -20.40
CA THR A 43 -2.71 5.08 -20.09
C THR A 43 -2.44 4.20 -21.30
N LYS A 44 -3.47 3.54 -21.85
CA LYS A 44 -3.36 2.70 -23.05
C LYS A 44 -2.93 3.49 -24.29
N PRO A 45 -3.47 4.69 -24.59
CA PRO A 45 -2.92 5.55 -25.65
C PRO A 45 -1.43 5.87 -25.49
N MET A 46 -0.97 6.14 -24.26
CA MET A 46 0.45 6.40 -23.98
C MET A 46 1.31 5.15 -24.23
N LEU A 47 0.85 3.99 -23.75
CA LEU A 47 1.53 2.71 -23.99
C LEU A 47 1.64 2.40 -25.49
N LEU A 48 0.55 2.56 -26.25
CA LEU A 48 0.54 2.36 -27.70
C LEU A 48 1.45 3.34 -28.45
N LYS A 49 1.64 4.56 -27.95
CA LYS A 49 2.60 5.49 -28.57
C LYS A 49 4.05 4.98 -28.49
N ARG A 50 4.41 4.30 -27.39
CA ARG A 50 5.75 3.72 -27.21
C ARG A 50 5.87 2.31 -27.81
N TYR A 51 4.78 1.55 -27.80
CA TYR A 51 4.69 0.17 -28.27
C TYR A 51 3.57 0.06 -29.33
N PRO A 52 3.75 0.62 -30.54
CA PRO A 52 2.69 0.75 -31.55
C PRO A 52 2.17 -0.58 -32.11
N ASN A 53 2.93 -1.65 -31.95
CA ASN A 53 2.57 -2.98 -32.43
C ASN A 53 1.92 -3.86 -31.35
N ALA A 54 1.66 -3.32 -30.15
CA ALA A 54 1.05 -4.09 -29.07
C ALA A 54 -0.35 -4.56 -29.46
N THR A 55 -0.57 -5.88 -29.36
CA THR A 55 -1.85 -6.52 -29.66
C THR A 55 -2.87 -6.27 -28.54
N PRO A 56 -4.17 -6.46 -28.80
CA PRO A 56 -5.20 -6.37 -27.75
C PRO A 56 -4.92 -7.30 -26.54
N GLU A 57 -4.39 -8.50 -26.76
CA GLU A 57 -4.08 -9.45 -25.67
C GLU A 57 -2.86 -9.01 -24.85
N GLU A 58 -1.84 -8.45 -25.50
CA GLU A 58 -0.70 -7.85 -24.80
C GLU A 58 -1.13 -6.63 -23.99
N LEU A 59 -2.05 -5.80 -24.51
CA LEU A 59 -2.61 -4.68 -23.77
C LEU A 59 -3.48 -5.13 -22.59
N LYS A 60 -4.23 -6.22 -22.72
CA LYS A 60 -4.96 -6.83 -21.60
C LYS A 60 -3.99 -7.31 -20.52
N THR A 61 -2.89 -7.94 -20.92
CA THR A 61 -1.84 -8.36 -19.99
C THR A 61 -1.19 -7.15 -19.31
N ALA A 62 -0.86 -6.10 -20.07
CA ALA A 62 -0.31 -4.86 -19.56
C ALA A 62 -1.26 -4.18 -18.55
N HIS A 63 -2.58 -4.28 -18.76
CA HIS A 63 -3.56 -3.77 -17.81
C HIS A 63 -3.44 -4.48 -16.45
N GLY A 64 -3.29 -5.81 -16.44
CA GLY A 64 -3.03 -6.58 -15.23
C GLY A 64 -1.71 -6.22 -14.52
N TYR A 65 -0.70 -5.76 -15.27
CA TYR A 65 0.52 -5.18 -14.68
C TYR A 65 0.26 -3.79 -14.08
N ALA A 66 -0.55 -2.94 -14.73
CA ALA A 66 -0.94 -1.65 -14.17
C ALA A 66 -1.72 -1.82 -12.85
N TYR A 67 -2.60 -2.82 -12.76
CA TYR A 67 -3.25 -3.19 -11.50
C TYR A 67 -2.24 -3.60 -10.42
N GLY A 68 -1.27 -4.45 -10.76
CA GLY A 68 -0.25 -4.87 -9.79
C GLY A 68 0.65 -3.73 -9.35
N GLY A 69 0.91 -2.78 -10.24
CA GLY A 69 1.59 -1.53 -9.92
C GLY A 69 0.78 -0.65 -8.98
N ALA A 70 -0.53 -0.51 -9.20
CA ALA A 70 -1.40 0.37 -8.42
C ALA A 70 -1.56 -0.04 -6.95
N ILE A 71 -1.05 -1.20 -6.57
CA ILE A 71 -1.13 -1.72 -5.21
C ILE A 71 0.21 -2.25 -4.70
N ILE A 72 1.31 -2.10 -5.45
CA ILE A 72 2.59 -2.72 -5.06
C ILE A 72 3.10 -2.15 -3.75
N GLN A 73 2.97 -0.84 -3.54
CA GLN A 73 3.47 -0.16 -2.33
C GLN A 73 2.82 -0.69 -1.05
N ASP A 74 1.59 -1.18 -1.11
CA ASP A 74 0.87 -1.75 0.04
C ASP A 74 1.23 -3.20 0.36
N MET A 75 1.89 -3.90 -0.57
CA MET A 75 2.15 -5.34 -0.46
C MET A 75 2.84 -5.72 0.87
N GLY A 76 3.66 -4.82 1.42
CA GLY A 76 4.39 -5.04 2.65
C GLY A 76 3.51 -5.18 3.91
N TYR A 77 2.28 -4.68 3.89
CA TYR A 77 1.33 -4.80 5.00
C TYR A 77 0.55 -6.12 4.99
N TYR A 78 0.74 -6.97 3.98
CA TYR A 78 0.08 -8.26 3.84
C TYR A 78 0.92 -9.42 4.41
N PRO A 79 0.32 -10.60 4.64
CA PRO A 79 1.05 -11.76 5.15
C PRO A 79 2.31 -12.07 4.34
N HIS A 80 3.42 -12.36 5.04
CA HIS A 80 4.77 -12.57 4.48
C HIS A 80 5.39 -11.35 3.78
N GLY A 81 4.68 -10.22 3.73
CA GLY A 81 5.21 -8.94 3.27
C GLY A 81 6.28 -8.36 4.19
N SER A 82 6.83 -7.23 3.76
CA SER A 82 7.79 -6.43 4.52
C SER A 82 7.18 -5.06 4.80
N MET A 83 6.78 -4.80 6.04
CA MET A 83 6.29 -3.47 6.43
C MET A 83 7.31 -2.39 6.09
N GLN A 84 8.61 -2.70 6.16
CA GLN A 84 9.67 -1.77 5.81
C GLN A 84 9.69 -1.43 4.33
N PHE A 85 9.36 -2.38 3.43
CA PHE A 85 9.19 -2.07 2.02
C PHE A 85 8.06 -1.05 1.82
N SER A 86 6.89 -1.30 2.44
CA SER A 86 5.76 -0.38 2.33
C SER A 86 6.08 0.97 2.95
N ASP A 87 6.63 1.02 4.16
CA ASP A 87 7.02 2.28 4.81
C ASP A 87 8.04 3.05 3.94
N LEU A 88 9.01 2.37 3.31
CA LEU A 88 9.96 3.02 2.40
C LEU A 88 9.21 3.67 1.24
N THR A 89 8.38 2.90 0.54
CA THR A 89 7.67 3.40 -0.65
C THR A 89 6.54 4.38 -0.35
N HIS A 90 6.15 4.56 0.92
CA HIS A 90 5.13 5.51 1.37
C HIS A 90 5.70 6.81 1.95
N TYR A 91 6.94 6.79 2.46
CA TYR A 91 7.48 7.92 3.22
C TYR A 91 8.86 8.40 2.76
N VAL A 92 9.68 7.53 2.16
CA VAL A 92 11.09 7.83 1.86
C VAL A 92 11.30 7.81 0.36
N ARG A 93 11.80 8.90 -0.22
CA ARG A 93 12.15 8.96 -1.65
C ARG A 93 11.02 8.49 -2.59
N THR A 94 9.78 8.78 -2.22
CA THR A 94 8.59 8.23 -2.85
C THR A 94 8.44 8.64 -4.31
N GLY A 95 8.67 9.91 -4.63
CA GLY A 95 8.69 10.42 -6.00
C GLY A 95 9.84 9.83 -6.82
N ASP A 96 11.03 9.76 -6.23
CA ASP A 96 12.22 9.16 -6.86
C ASP A 96 11.97 7.69 -7.23
N PHE A 97 11.32 6.92 -6.35
CA PHE A 97 10.99 5.52 -6.60
C PHE A 97 10.11 5.33 -7.84
N ILE A 98 9.08 6.17 -7.99
CA ILE A 98 8.20 6.15 -9.17
C ILE A 98 8.97 6.55 -10.43
N VAL A 99 9.80 7.59 -10.35
CA VAL A 99 10.64 8.01 -11.47
C VAL A 99 11.61 6.89 -11.87
N ALA A 100 12.21 6.19 -10.91
CA ALA A 100 13.08 5.06 -11.16
C ALA A 100 12.35 3.91 -11.85
N LEU A 101 11.14 3.53 -11.39
CA LEU A 101 10.31 2.51 -12.06
C LEU A 101 10.04 2.85 -13.54
N ILE A 102 9.68 4.10 -13.82
CA ILE A 102 9.36 4.55 -15.19
C ILE A 102 10.62 4.58 -16.06
N THR A 103 11.75 5.03 -15.49
CA THR A 103 13.04 5.14 -16.20
C THR A 103 13.61 3.76 -16.51
N GLU A 104 13.55 2.83 -15.56
CA GLU A 104 14.07 1.46 -15.71
C GLU A 104 13.15 0.53 -16.52
N SER A 105 11.97 1.00 -16.95
CA SER A 105 11.02 0.21 -17.74
C SER A 105 11.51 -0.03 -19.17
N ARG A 106 11.66 -1.31 -19.52
CA ARG A 106 12.19 -1.81 -20.79
C ARG A 106 11.18 -2.57 -21.64
N SER A 107 9.96 -2.80 -21.13
CA SER A 107 8.88 -3.48 -21.83
C SER A 107 7.53 -2.80 -21.64
N LEU A 108 6.54 -3.22 -22.44
CA LEU A 108 5.14 -2.80 -22.30
C LEU A 108 4.62 -3.06 -20.88
N ASN A 109 4.88 -4.26 -20.36
CA ASN A 109 4.41 -4.70 -19.05
C ASN A 109 5.11 -3.98 -17.89
N GLU A 110 6.44 -3.79 -17.98
CA GLU A 110 7.18 -3.02 -16.98
C GLU A 110 6.69 -1.56 -16.94
N LEU A 111 6.47 -0.93 -18.10
CA LEU A 111 5.97 0.44 -18.15
C LEU A 111 4.53 0.53 -17.62
N ALA A 112 3.66 -0.41 -17.97
CA ALA A 112 2.30 -0.44 -17.44
C ALA A 112 2.30 -0.60 -15.92
N PHE A 113 3.15 -1.47 -15.38
CA PHE A 113 3.37 -1.62 -13.94
C PHE A 113 3.86 -0.33 -13.29
N ALA A 114 4.85 0.35 -13.88
CA ALA A 114 5.36 1.61 -13.37
C ALA A 114 4.31 2.73 -13.37
N LEU A 115 3.47 2.82 -14.41
CA LEU A 115 2.35 3.75 -14.48
C LEU A 115 1.27 3.41 -13.43
N GLY A 116 1.03 2.12 -13.18
CA GLY A 116 0.23 1.65 -12.06
C GLY A 116 0.75 2.16 -10.72
N ALA A 117 2.04 1.97 -10.43
CA ALA A 117 2.66 2.47 -9.19
C ALA A 117 2.56 3.99 -9.05
N MET A 118 2.64 4.73 -10.17
CA MET A 118 2.40 6.17 -10.17
C MET A 118 0.94 6.53 -9.85
N SER A 119 -0.03 5.73 -10.27
CA SER A 119 -1.44 5.87 -9.87
C SER A 119 -1.58 5.78 -8.36
N HIS A 120 -0.94 4.80 -7.73
CA HIS A 120 -0.91 4.65 -6.27
C HIS A 120 -0.32 5.89 -5.58
N TYR A 121 0.87 6.36 -6.01
CA TYR A 121 1.49 7.58 -5.49
C TYR A 121 0.52 8.77 -5.47
N VAL A 122 -0.21 8.99 -6.57
CA VAL A 122 -1.16 10.11 -6.64
C VAL A 122 -2.39 9.86 -5.76
N SER A 123 -2.87 8.62 -5.76
CA SER A 123 -4.11 8.23 -5.10
C SER A 123 -4.03 8.34 -3.60
N ASP A 124 -2.95 7.86 -2.97
CA ASP A 124 -2.83 7.94 -1.51
C ASP A 124 -2.63 9.38 -1.05
N CYS A 125 -1.79 10.14 -1.76
CA CYS A 125 -1.49 11.52 -1.38
C CYS A 125 -2.73 12.41 -1.32
N ASP A 126 -3.70 12.21 -2.21
CA ASP A 126 -4.94 12.96 -2.23
C ASP A 126 -6.09 12.24 -1.50
N GLY A 127 -6.16 10.92 -1.61
CA GLY A 127 -7.13 10.07 -0.93
C GLY A 127 -7.03 10.20 0.59
N HIS A 128 -5.82 10.12 1.14
CA HIS A 128 -5.63 10.29 2.59
C HIS A 128 -5.90 11.73 2.98
N ARG A 129 -5.23 12.69 2.33
CA ARG A 129 -5.27 14.10 2.71
C ARG A 129 -6.66 14.72 2.61
N PHE A 130 -7.44 14.38 1.59
CA PHE A 130 -8.73 15.01 1.32
C PHE A 130 -9.94 14.13 1.64
N ALA A 131 -9.76 12.81 1.77
CA ALA A 131 -10.82 11.90 2.18
C ALA A 131 -10.52 11.20 3.50
N THR A 132 -9.66 10.19 3.57
CA THR A 132 -9.52 9.32 4.76
C THR A 132 -9.25 10.11 6.04
N ASN A 133 -8.26 11.02 6.02
CA ASN A 133 -7.86 11.76 7.23
C ASN A 133 -8.91 12.75 7.72
N VAL A 134 -9.84 13.15 6.85
CA VAL A 134 -10.96 14.05 7.17
C VAL A 134 -12.22 13.26 7.53
N ALA A 135 -12.47 12.16 6.81
CA ALA A 135 -13.65 11.32 6.96
C ALA A 135 -13.60 10.46 8.23
N GLU A 136 -12.42 9.93 8.60
CA GLU A 136 -12.23 9.10 9.79
C GLU A 136 -12.78 9.79 11.06
N PRO A 137 -12.39 11.03 11.42
CA PRO A 137 -12.96 11.70 12.58
C PRO A 137 -14.44 12.08 12.42
N MET A 138 -14.97 12.19 11.18
CA MET A 138 -16.40 12.39 10.96
C MET A 138 -17.21 11.11 11.26
N ILE A 139 -16.68 9.96 10.86
CA ILE A 139 -17.30 8.63 11.05
C ILE A 139 -17.19 8.18 12.51
N TYR A 140 -16.06 8.49 13.16
CA TYR A 140 -15.70 8.01 14.48
C TYR A 140 -15.60 9.14 15.53
N PRO A 141 -16.70 9.47 16.26
CA PRO A 141 -16.68 10.55 17.26
C PRO A 141 -15.65 10.40 18.39
N LYS A 142 -15.24 9.16 18.71
CA LYS A 142 -14.20 8.90 19.72
C LYS A 142 -12.82 9.29 19.21
N VAL A 143 -12.53 8.99 17.94
CA VAL A 143 -11.31 9.39 17.25
C VAL A 143 -11.25 10.92 17.18
N ARG A 144 -12.33 11.57 16.73
CA ARG A 144 -12.42 13.04 16.68
C ARG A 144 -12.16 13.73 18.01
N ARG A 145 -12.72 13.20 19.11
CA ARG A 145 -12.48 13.75 20.44
C ARG A 145 -11.02 13.62 20.88
N LYS A 146 -10.30 12.60 20.40
CA LYS A 146 -8.91 12.33 20.79
C LYS A 146 -7.91 13.11 19.94
N TYR A 147 -8.12 13.19 18.63
CA TYR A 147 -7.14 13.68 17.68
C TYR A 147 -7.56 14.93 16.90
N GLY A 148 -8.85 15.30 16.94
CA GLY A 148 -9.37 16.48 16.24
C GLY A 148 -10.05 16.14 14.91
N THR A 149 -10.07 17.10 13.99
CA THR A 149 -10.81 17.01 12.70
C THR A 149 -9.98 16.48 11.55
N TYR A 150 -8.71 16.17 11.78
CA TYR A 150 -7.79 15.60 10.81
C TYR A 150 -6.97 14.55 11.53
N VAL A 151 -7.03 13.30 11.07
CA VAL A 151 -6.37 12.16 11.72
C VAL A 151 -5.52 11.42 10.71
N THR A 152 -4.23 11.35 11.00
CA THR A 152 -3.23 10.66 10.18
C THR A 152 -3.21 9.17 10.48
N TYR A 153 -2.76 8.33 9.54
CA TYR A 153 -2.54 6.91 9.76
C TYR A 153 -1.74 6.63 11.04
N GLU A 154 -0.68 7.38 11.33
CA GLU A 154 0.16 7.10 12.51
C GLU A 154 -0.49 7.36 13.87
N GLN A 155 -1.64 8.04 13.89
CA GLN A 155 -2.43 8.35 15.09
C GLN A 155 -3.45 7.23 15.38
N ASP A 156 -4.12 6.70 14.36
CA ASP A 156 -5.08 5.59 14.50
C ASP A 156 -5.12 4.67 13.27
N PRO A 157 -4.14 3.75 13.12
CA PRO A 157 -4.10 2.85 11.98
C PRO A 157 -5.38 2.01 11.83
N VAL A 158 -6.06 1.67 12.93
CA VAL A 158 -7.23 0.80 12.88
C VAL A 158 -8.43 1.54 12.30
N ALA A 159 -8.74 2.74 12.80
CA ALA A 159 -9.87 3.52 12.30
C ALA A 159 -9.63 4.00 10.86
N HIS A 160 -8.37 4.26 10.50
CA HIS A 160 -7.96 4.62 9.15
C HIS A 160 -8.32 3.51 8.15
N LEU A 161 -7.84 2.29 8.42
CA LEU A 161 -8.05 1.14 7.54
C LEU A 161 -9.53 0.67 7.55
N GLU A 162 -10.27 0.87 8.65
CA GLU A 162 -11.73 0.68 8.66
C GLU A 162 -12.46 1.71 7.77
N THR A 163 -12.02 2.97 7.74
CA THR A 163 -12.61 4.04 6.90
C THR A 163 -12.42 3.72 5.43
N GLU A 164 -11.21 3.30 5.04
CA GLU A 164 -10.86 2.95 3.67
C GLU A 164 -11.65 1.75 3.18
N PHE A 165 -11.75 0.68 3.98
CA PHE A 165 -12.61 -0.45 3.67
C PHE A 165 -14.09 -0.02 3.52
N GLY A 166 -14.52 1.02 4.25
CA GLY A 166 -15.83 1.62 4.10
C GLY A 166 -16.07 2.22 2.72
N PHE A 167 -15.05 2.89 2.16
CA PHE A 167 -15.08 3.42 0.80
C PHE A 167 -15.09 2.31 -0.25
N ASP A 168 -14.27 1.26 -0.09
CA ASP A 168 -14.33 0.07 -0.97
C ASP A 168 -15.74 -0.51 -1.06
N VAL A 169 -16.38 -0.72 0.10
CA VAL A 169 -17.74 -1.30 0.17
C VAL A 169 -18.76 -0.38 -0.51
N LEU A 170 -18.59 0.94 -0.39
CA LEU A 170 -19.49 1.91 -1.02
C LEU A 170 -19.38 1.87 -2.54
N GLU A 171 -18.16 1.84 -3.08
CA GLU A 171 -17.94 1.77 -4.53
C GLU A 171 -18.48 0.47 -5.13
N VAL A 172 -18.29 -0.65 -4.42
CA VAL A 172 -18.89 -1.94 -4.79
C VAL A 172 -20.42 -1.85 -4.80
N ALA A 173 -21.01 -1.21 -3.80
CA ALA A 173 -22.47 -1.05 -3.71
C ALA A 173 -23.04 -0.19 -4.85
N LYS A 174 -22.28 0.76 -5.37
CA LYS A 174 -22.70 1.63 -6.48
C LYS A 174 -22.55 0.99 -7.86
N GLY A 175 -21.98 -0.22 -7.93
CA GLY A 175 -21.72 -0.89 -9.19
C GLY A 175 -20.59 -0.24 -10.00
N ASN A 176 -19.71 0.52 -9.34
CA ASN A 176 -18.60 1.20 -10.00
C ASN A 176 -17.52 0.23 -10.51
N PHE A 177 -17.67 -1.07 -10.26
CA PHE A 177 -16.76 -2.10 -10.71
C PHE A 177 -17.50 -3.26 -11.40
N ALA A 178 -16.98 -3.68 -12.55
CA ALA A 178 -17.52 -4.83 -13.27
C ALA A 178 -16.94 -6.16 -12.74
N PRO A 179 -17.71 -7.26 -12.69
CA PRO A 179 -17.22 -8.57 -12.25
C PRO A 179 -15.96 -9.09 -12.99
N GLN A 180 -15.79 -8.72 -14.26
CA GLN A 180 -14.60 -9.06 -15.03
C GLN A 180 -13.36 -8.25 -14.61
N ALA A 181 -13.54 -6.96 -14.27
CA ALA A 181 -12.46 -6.11 -13.76
C ALA A 181 -11.91 -6.70 -12.45
N TYR A 182 -12.79 -7.07 -11.51
CA TYR A 182 -12.38 -7.76 -10.28
C TYR A 182 -11.58 -9.05 -10.52
N HIS A 183 -12.00 -9.85 -11.51
CA HIS A 183 -11.29 -11.09 -11.83
C HIS A 183 -9.88 -10.81 -12.35
N ASP A 184 -9.75 -9.84 -13.26
CA ASP A 184 -8.48 -9.46 -13.86
C ASP A 184 -7.57 -8.76 -12.83
N PHE A 185 -8.16 -7.97 -11.93
CA PHE A 185 -7.48 -7.32 -10.82
C PHE A 185 -6.97 -8.33 -9.78
N ILE A 186 -7.75 -9.34 -9.38
CA ILE A 186 -7.22 -10.44 -8.53
C ILE A 186 -6.04 -11.15 -9.20
N GLY A 187 -6.07 -11.22 -10.54
CA GLY A 187 -5.01 -11.81 -11.35
C GLY A 187 -3.82 -10.89 -11.61
N PHE A 188 -3.68 -9.77 -10.89
CA PHE A 188 -2.63 -8.79 -11.13
C PHE A 188 -1.22 -9.41 -11.24
N TYR A 189 -0.39 -8.76 -12.05
CA TYR A 189 0.99 -9.16 -12.30
C TYR A 189 1.97 -8.19 -11.65
N VAL A 190 3.07 -8.72 -11.13
CA VAL A 190 4.16 -7.92 -10.54
C VAL A 190 5.36 -8.00 -11.47
N ALA A 191 5.81 -6.84 -11.96
CA ALA A 191 7.00 -6.75 -12.80
C ALA A 191 8.27 -6.74 -11.91
N LYS A 192 8.67 -7.93 -11.43
CA LYS A 192 9.75 -8.11 -10.44
C LYS A 192 11.06 -7.48 -10.86
N ASP A 193 11.44 -7.61 -12.13
CA ASP A 193 12.75 -7.16 -12.61
C ASP A 193 12.90 -5.63 -12.56
N VAL A 194 11.92 -4.86 -13.05
CA VAL A 194 11.94 -3.39 -12.93
C VAL A 194 11.80 -2.94 -11.49
N LEU A 195 10.98 -3.64 -10.69
CA LEU A 195 10.84 -3.34 -9.27
C LEU A 195 12.17 -3.47 -8.53
N GLN A 196 12.92 -4.55 -8.79
CA GLN A 196 14.22 -4.78 -8.17
C GLN A 196 15.25 -3.72 -8.57
N ARG A 197 15.31 -3.35 -9.86
CA ARG A 197 16.21 -2.27 -10.34
C ARG A 197 15.86 -0.93 -9.71
N ALA A 198 14.60 -0.52 -9.80
CA ALA A 198 14.14 0.76 -9.26
C ALA A 198 14.31 0.85 -7.73
N PHE A 199 14.05 -0.24 -6.99
CA PHE A 199 14.25 -0.28 -5.55
C PHE A 199 15.74 -0.11 -5.18
N ARG A 200 16.63 -0.78 -5.93
CA ARG A 200 18.07 -0.62 -5.76
C ARG A 200 18.57 0.77 -6.11
N ASP A 201 18.10 1.36 -7.21
CA ASP A 201 18.52 2.69 -7.62
C ASP A 201 18.06 3.78 -6.64
N THR A 202 16.88 3.58 -6.05
CA THR A 202 16.29 4.54 -5.10
C THR A 202 16.92 4.42 -3.71
N TYR A 203 17.05 3.19 -3.19
CA TYR A 203 17.39 2.94 -1.79
C TYR A 203 18.78 2.35 -1.60
N GLY A 204 19.48 1.92 -2.65
CA GLY A 204 20.75 1.19 -2.50
C GLY A 204 20.59 -0.17 -1.83
N LEU A 205 19.37 -0.72 -1.83
CA LEU A 205 19.02 -2.00 -1.23
C LEU A 205 18.50 -2.96 -2.31
N ASP A 206 18.79 -4.24 -2.17
CA ASP A 206 18.15 -5.29 -2.95
C ASP A 206 16.83 -5.69 -2.27
N LEU A 207 15.85 -6.22 -3.01
CA LEU A 207 14.57 -6.66 -2.43
C LEU A 207 14.77 -7.72 -1.32
N ASN A 208 15.81 -8.54 -1.41
CA ASN A 208 16.14 -9.56 -0.40
C ASN A 208 16.72 -8.96 0.90
N ASP A 209 17.09 -7.69 0.92
CA ASP A 209 17.49 -7.01 2.17
C ASP A 209 16.26 -6.70 3.05
N VAL A 210 15.07 -6.61 2.44
CA VAL A 210 13.82 -6.22 3.10
C VAL A 210 12.78 -7.34 3.13
N PHE A 211 12.76 -8.24 2.14
CA PHE A 211 11.90 -9.42 2.10
C PHE A 211 12.67 -10.70 2.41
N LYS A 212 12.08 -11.58 3.23
CA LYS A 212 12.62 -12.93 3.44
C LYS A 212 12.43 -13.82 2.21
N ASP A 213 11.26 -13.73 1.59
CA ASP A 213 10.89 -14.43 0.35
C ASP A 213 9.89 -13.54 -0.40
N PHE A 214 10.37 -12.86 -1.43
CA PHE A 214 9.56 -11.93 -2.22
C PHE A 214 8.45 -12.64 -3.00
N ASP A 215 8.71 -13.83 -3.54
CA ASP A 215 7.73 -14.53 -4.38
C ASP A 215 6.59 -15.11 -3.51
N LEU A 216 6.92 -15.61 -2.32
CA LEU A 216 5.92 -15.98 -1.31
C LEU A 216 5.10 -14.76 -0.85
N ALA A 217 5.73 -13.60 -0.67
CA ALA A 217 5.03 -12.37 -0.33
C ALA A 217 4.02 -11.99 -1.43
N VAL A 218 4.42 -11.98 -2.70
CA VAL A 218 3.53 -11.71 -3.85
C VAL A 218 2.36 -12.71 -3.89
N GLY A 219 2.64 -14.00 -3.74
CA GLY A 219 1.61 -15.04 -3.78
C GLY A 219 0.61 -14.96 -2.62
N SER A 220 1.09 -14.62 -1.43
CA SER A 220 0.26 -14.41 -0.23
C SER A 220 -0.56 -13.13 -0.33
N TYR A 221 0.03 -12.08 -0.90
CA TYR A 221 -0.63 -10.83 -1.17
C TYR A 221 -1.80 -11.01 -2.15
N ARG A 222 -1.55 -11.65 -3.31
CA ARG A 222 -2.60 -12.00 -4.27
C ARG A 222 -3.73 -12.79 -3.62
N ARG A 223 -3.39 -13.74 -2.74
CA ARG A 223 -4.39 -14.52 -2.01
C ARG A 223 -5.17 -13.70 -0.98
N ALA A 224 -4.59 -12.67 -0.40
CA ALA A 224 -5.29 -11.77 0.50
C ALA A 224 -6.28 -10.90 -0.29
N VAL A 225 -5.82 -10.25 -1.37
CA VAL A 225 -6.68 -9.45 -2.27
C VAL A 225 -7.85 -10.28 -2.81
N SER A 226 -7.60 -11.53 -3.21
CA SER A 226 -8.66 -12.43 -3.69
C SER A 226 -9.75 -12.74 -2.65
N LYS A 227 -9.52 -12.48 -1.37
CA LYS A 227 -10.51 -12.63 -0.29
C LYS A 227 -11.17 -11.30 0.08
N THR A 228 -10.47 -10.18 -0.08
CA THR A 228 -10.98 -8.84 0.21
C THR A 228 -12.18 -8.49 -0.68
N ILE A 229 -12.09 -8.68 -1.99
CA ILE A 229 -13.16 -8.33 -2.94
C ILE A 229 -14.47 -9.11 -2.69
N PRO A 230 -14.45 -10.46 -2.54
CA PRO A 230 -15.65 -11.20 -2.11
C PRO A 230 -16.22 -10.72 -0.77
N THR A 231 -15.38 -10.20 0.13
CA THR A 231 -15.83 -9.70 1.43
C THR A 231 -16.51 -8.35 1.27
N ALA A 232 -15.93 -7.42 0.51
CA ALA A 232 -16.52 -6.13 0.21
C ALA A 232 -17.90 -6.28 -0.48
N THR A 233 -18.02 -7.14 -1.49
CA THR A 233 -19.31 -7.44 -2.17
C THR A 233 -20.37 -8.04 -1.24
N ARG A 234 -19.98 -8.94 -0.31
CA ARG A 234 -20.91 -9.47 0.70
C ARG A 234 -21.38 -8.38 1.66
N VAL A 235 -20.48 -7.51 2.13
CA VAL A 235 -20.82 -6.43 3.05
C VAL A 235 -21.69 -5.38 2.33
N ALA A 236 -21.36 -5.02 1.09
CA ALA A 236 -22.14 -4.12 0.25
C ALA A 236 -23.57 -4.64 0.09
N TRP A 237 -23.74 -5.91 -0.30
CA TRP A 237 -25.08 -6.50 -0.40
C TRP A 237 -25.84 -6.48 0.93
N ALA A 238 -25.16 -6.74 2.05
CA ALA A 238 -25.80 -6.79 3.36
C ALA A 238 -26.23 -5.40 3.87
N GLN A 239 -25.47 -4.34 3.55
CA GLN A 239 -25.69 -2.99 4.09
C GLN A 239 -26.42 -2.05 3.13
N LYS A 240 -26.34 -2.31 1.82
CA LYS A 240 -26.76 -1.39 0.75
C LYS A 240 -27.65 -2.04 -0.31
N LYS A 241 -28.33 -3.14 0.04
CA LYS A 241 -29.18 -3.91 -0.88
C LYS A 241 -30.16 -3.05 -1.68
N ASP A 242 -30.87 -2.15 -1.03
CA ASP A 242 -31.92 -1.36 -1.68
C ASP A 242 -31.31 -0.40 -2.71
N GLU A 243 -30.16 0.21 -2.41
CA GLU A 243 -29.41 1.05 -3.36
C GLU A 243 -28.92 0.22 -4.56
N ILE A 244 -28.37 -0.97 -4.33
CA ILE A 244 -27.93 -1.90 -5.39
C ILE A 244 -29.10 -2.34 -6.29
N GLN A 245 -30.28 -2.60 -5.70
CA GLN A 245 -31.46 -3.00 -6.46
C GLN A 245 -32.11 -1.82 -7.21
N GLN A 246 -31.91 -0.59 -6.75
CA GLN A 246 -32.32 0.61 -7.47
C GLN A 246 -31.41 0.88 -8.68
N SER A 247 -30.09 0.66 -8.54
CA SER A 247 -29.15 0.85 -9.65
C SER A 247 -29.25 -0.25 -10.70
N GLU A 248 -29.49 -1.51 -10.30
CA GLU A 248 -29.69 -2.63 -11.21
C GLU A 248 -30.96 -3.43 -10.85
N PRO A 249 -32.14 -3.01 -11.35
CA PRO A 249 -33.40 -3.69 -11.07
C PRO A 249 -33.37 -5.16 -11.50
N GLY A 250 -33.68 -6.06 -10.56
CA GLY A 250 -33.69 -7.51 -10.80
C GLY A 250 -32.36 -8.22 -10.50
N ILE A 251 -31.33 -7.50 -10.03
CA ILE A 251 -30.08 -8.11 -9.57
C ILE A 251 -30.33 -9.03 -8.36
N THR A 252 -29.74 -10.22 -8.39
CA THR A 252 -29.81 -11.19 -7.30
C THR A 252 -28.52 -11.21 -6.51
N ARG A 253 -28.59 -11.69 -5.27
CA ARG A 253 -27.41 -11.82 -4.40
C ARG A 253 -26.32 -12.67 -5.05
N GLU A 254 -26.71 -13.73 -5.73
CA GLU A 254 -25.81 -14.69 -6.37
C GLU A 254 -25.10 -14.07 -7.59
N ARG A 255 -25.73 -13.10 -8.26
CA ARG A 255 -25.14 -12.35 -9.37
C ARG A 255 -24.26 -11.20 -8.90
N PHE A 256 -24.63 -10.54 -7.81
CA PHE A 256 -23.89 -9.39 -7.27
C PHE A 256 -22.67 -9.80 -6.43
N VAL A 257 -22.83 -10.81 -5.55
CA VAL A 257 -21.74 -11.23 -4.68
C VAL A 257 -20.72 -11.99 -5.50
N TYR A 258 -19.53 -11.39 -5.65
CA TYR A 258 -18.42 -12.05 -6.31
C TYR A 258 -17.96 -13.26 -5.48
N VAL A 259 -18.09 -14.46 -6.03
CA VAL A 259 -17.66 -15.70 -5.36
C VAL A 259 -16.44 -16.28 -6.06
N MET A 260 -15.27 -16.11 -5.43
CA MET A 260 -14.05 -16.83 -5.82
C MET A 260 -13.91 -18.11 -4.98
N SER A 261 -14.04 -19.28 -5.60
CA SER A 261 -13.76 -20.55 -4.92
C SER A 261 -12.25 -20.81 -4.85
N ARG A 262 -11.78 -21.52 -3.81
CA ARG A 262 -10.36 -21.87 -3.67
C ARG A 262 -9.83 -22.68 -4.85
N SER A 263 -10.61 -23.62 -5.38
CA SER A 263 -10.22 -24.44 -6.53
C SER A 263 -10.15 -23.62 -7.82
N SER A 264 -11.03 -22.63 -7.99
CA SER A 264 -10.94 -21.66 -9.09
C SER A 264 -9.68 -20.82 -8.97
N TYR A 265 -9.38 -20.31 -7.77
CA TYR A 265 -8.15 -19.56 -7.51
C TYR A 265 -6.88 -20.38 -7.80
N GLU A 266 -6.79 -21.59 -7.26
CA GLU A 266 -5.61 -22.45 -7.45
C GLU A 266 -5.42 -22.88 -8.91
N ARG A 267 -6.50 -22.99 -9.68
CA ARG A 267 -6.45 -23.29 -11.11
C ARG A 267 -5.85 -22.13 -11.91
N SER A 268 -6.22 -20.91 -11.58
CA SER A 268 -5.81 -19.71 -12.32
C SER A 268 -4.45 -19.16 -11.88
N TRP A 269 -4.10 -19.25 -10.59
CA TRP A 269 -2.94 -18.54 -10.02
C TRP A 269 -2.02 -19.41 -9.15
N GLY A 270 -2.26 -20.72 -9.08
CA GLY A 270 -1.38 -21.66 -8.37
C GLY A 270 -1.53 -21.67 -6.85
N LYS A 271 -0.53 -22.27 -6.17
CA LYS A 271 -0.59 -22.64 -4.73
C LYS A 271 0.48 -21.98 -3.87
N GLN A 272 1.17 -20.96 -4.36
CA GLN A 272 2.23 -20.24 -3.64
C GLN A 272 1.64 -19.28 -2.60
N TYR A 273 1.09 -19.81 -1.51
CA TYR A 273 0.63 -19.08 -0.34
C TYR A 273 0.46 -20.09 0.81
N ASP A 274 0.52 -19.65 2.06
CA ASP A 274 0.33 -20.54 3.20
C ASP A 274 -1.09 -21.13 3.21
N LYS A 275 -1.17 -22.47 3.19
CA LYS A 275 -2.43 -23.16 3.42
C LYS A 275 -2.80 -22.96 4.90
N PRO A 276 -4.07 -22.71 5.22
CA PRO A 276 -4.49 -22.69 6.61
C PRO A 276 -4.14 -24.05 7.24
N THR A 277 -3.45 -23.99 8.37
CA THR A 277 -2.96 -25.14 9.12
C THR A 277 -4.12 -25.87 9.81
N ALA A 278 -3.90 -27.07 10.34
CA ALA A 278 -4.93 -27.77 11.13
C ALA A 278 -5.43 -26.93 12.31
N ALA A 279 -4.56 -26.09 12.89
CA ALA A 279 -4.91 -25.13 13.93
C ALA A 279 -5.81 -24.00 13.38
N ASP A 280 -5.54 -23.49 12.17
CA ASP A 280 -6.38 -22.48 11.51
C ASP A 280 -7.74 -23.03 11.12
N HIS A 281 -7.80 -24.31 10.73
CA HIS A 281 -9.05 -25.01 10.44
C HIS A 281 -9.89 -25.23 11.71
N MET A 282 -9.25 -25.58 12.84
CA MET A 282 -9.91 -25.70 14.14
C MET A 282 -10.40 -24.33 14.65
N LEU A 283 -9.59 -23.27 14.50
CA LEU A 283 -9.98 -21.90 14.83
C LEU A 283 -11.12 -21.41 13.93
N ALA A 284 -11.06 -21.65 12.62
CA ALA A 284 -12.13 -21.32 11.68
C ALA A 284 -13.42 -22.11 11.96
N PHE A 285 -13.31 -23.37 12.39
CA PHE A 285 -14.44 -24.17 12.85
C PHE A 285 -15.06 -23.61 14.13
N LEU A 286 -14.24 -23.20 15.10
CA LEU A 286 -14.69 -22.52 16.33
C LEU A 286 -15.35 -21.17 16.03
N LEU A 287 -14.83 -20.40 15.07
CA LEU A 287 -15.45 -19.16 14.58
C LEU A 287 -16.76 -19.42 13.80
N LYS A 288 -16.89 -20.58 13.15
CA LYS A 288 -18.12 -21.03 12.46
C LYS A 288 -19.23 -21.46 13.43
N LEU A 289 -18.88 -21.86 14.65
CA LEU A 289 -19.83 -22.13 15.74
C LEU A 289 -20.40 -20.84 16.34
N ILE A 290 -19.84 -19.68 15.97
CA ILE A 290 -20.43 -18.38 16.24
C ILE A 290 -21.45 -18.09 15.12
N PRO A 291 -22.75 -17.90 15.42
CA PRO A 291 -23.78 -17.77 14.41
C PRO A 291 -23.51 -16.59 13.46
N PRO A 292 -23.80 -16.75 12.15
CA PRO A 292 -23.59 -15.69 11.17
C PRO A 292 -24.62 -14.57 11.39
N ILE A 293 -24.11 -13.41 11.82
CA ILE A 293 -24.79 -12.11 11.96
C ILE A 293 -25.89 -12.08 13.04
N GLY A 294 -25.47 -11.63 14.22
CA GLY A 294 -26.29 -11.25 15.37
C GLY A 294 -25.42 -11.11 16.62
N LYS A 295 -25.52 -9.99 17.33
CA LYS A 295 -24.80 -9.62 18.58
C LYS A 295 -23.25 -9.75 18.61
N LEU A 296 -22.56 -9.99 17.50
CA LEU A 296 -21.14 -9.66 17.31
C LEU A 296 -20.96 -8.16 16.94
N LYS A 297 -21.45 -7.29 17.82
CA LYS A 297 -21.48 -5.82 17.66
C LYS A 297 -20.12 -5.12 17.79
N ALA A 298 -19.01 -5.80 17.50
CA ALA A 298 -17.67 -5.30 17.81
C ALA A 298 -16.62 -5.60 16.72
N LEU A 299 -16.95 -5.35 15.47
CA LEU A 299 -16.09 -4.49 14.68
C LEU A 299 -16.80 -3.14 14.66
N LYS A 300 -16.13 -2.09 15.11
CA LYS A 300 -16.72 -0.75 15.22
C LYS A 300 -16.85 -0.09 13.84
N PHE A 301 -16.56 -0.82 12.77
CA PHE A 301 -16.77 -0.46 11.37
C PHE A 301 -18.13 0.22 11.14
N LYS A 302 -18.06 1.38 10.51
CA LYS A 302 -19.21 2.19 10.11
C LYS A 302 -19.11 2.48 8.63
N MET A 303 -20.24 2.42 7.94
CA MET A 303 -20.32 2.86 6.56
C MET A 303 -20.06 4.37 6.47
N PRO A 304 -19.44 4.85 5.37
CA PRO A 304 -19.38 6.27 5.06
C PRO A 304 -20.76 6.93 5.09
N THR A 305 -20.84 8.16 5.59
CA THR A 305 -22.01 9.04 5.45
C THR A 305 -22.00 9.73 4.09
N ALA A 306 -23.11 10.37 3.71
CA ALA A 306 -23.20 11.13 2.46
C ALA A 306 -22.13 12.24 2.36
N GLU A 307 -21.82 12.90 3.48
CA GLU A 307 -20.76 13.92 3.52
C GLU A 307 -19.38 13.32 3.30
N THR A 308 -19.07 12.19 3.93
CA THR A 308 -17.76 11.54 3.77
C THR A 308 -17.60 10.85 2.42
N GLU A 309 -18.70 10.35 1.85
CA GLU A 309 -18.76 9.87 0.47
C GLU A 309 -18.45 10.99 -0.52
N LYS A 310 -19.00 12.19 -0.31
CA LYS A 310 -18.68 13.35 -1.15
C LYS A 310 -17.19 13.72 -1.09
N LEU A 311 -16.58 13.64 0.09
CA LEU A 311 -15.13 13.85 0.24
C LEU A 311 -14.33 12.80 -0.53
N PHE A 312 -14.72 11.53 -0.39
CA PHE A 312 -14.09 10.42 -1.09
C PHE A 312 -14.20 10.56 -2.61
N MET A 313 -15.39 10.82 -3.17
CA MET A 313 -15.58 11.07 -4.60
C MET A 313 -14.75 12.25 -5.11
N ALA A 314 -14.73 13.36 -4.36
CA ALA A 314 -13.92 14.52 -4.73
C ALA A 314 -12.41 14.22 -4.70
N SER A 315 -11.96 13.37 -3.77
CA SER A 315 -10.56 12.91 -3.72
C SER A 315 -10.24 11.98 -4.89
N PHE A 316 -11.16 11.06 -5.23
CA PHE A 316 -11.01 10.14 -6.36
C PHE A 316 -10.90 10.90 -7.69
N ASP A 317 -11.80 11.86 -7.96
CA ASP A 317 -11.75 12.69 -9.16
C ASP A 317 -10.44 13.48 -9.26
N ARG A 318 -9.95 13.98 -8.13
CA ARG A 318 -8.65 14.68 -8.05
C ARG A 318 -7.51 13.71 -8.38
N SER A 319 -7.52 12.51 -7.82
CA SER A 319 -6.51 11.48 -8.06
C SER A 319 -6.47 11.07 -9.53
N VAL A 320 -7.62 10.80 -10.15
CA VAL A 320 -7.71 10.51 -11.59
C VAL A 320 -7.16 11.65 -12.42
N LYS A 321 -7.56 12.90 -12.15
CA LYS A 321 -7.08 14.07 -12.89
C LYS A 321 -5.57 14.24 -12.78
N ARG A 322 -5.02 14.17 -11.57
CA ARG A 322 -3.57 14.29 -11.34
C ARG A 322 -2.81 13.13 -11.95
N TYR A 323 -3.33 11.91 -11.87
CA TYR A 323 -2.73 10.74 -12.51
C TYR A 323 -2.65 10.95 -14.02
N GLN A 324 -3.74 11.38 -14.66
CA GLN A 324 -3.73 11.71 -16.09
C GLN A 324 -2.70 12.80 -16.45
N GLU A 325 -2.56 13.84 -15.61
CA GLU A 325 -1.52 14.86 -15.78
C GLU A 325 -0.12 14.26 -15.66
N ARG A 326 0.15 13.41 -14.67
CA ARG A 326 1.45 12.75 -14.52
C ARG A 326 1.77 11.82 -15.70
N VAL A 327 0.79 11.08 -16.23
CA VAL A 327 0.98 10.24 -17.45
C VAL A 327 1.35 11.12 -18.66
N ARG A 328 0.74 12.31 -18.80
CA ARG A 328 1.15 13.26 -19.85
C ARG A 328 2.58 13.75 -19.66
N ASP A 329 3.00 14.01 -18.42
CA ASP A 329 4.37 14.43 -18.14
C ASP A 329 5.38 13.32 -18.45
N VAL A 330 5.04 12.05 -18.19
CA VAL A 330 5.84 10.90 -18.64
C VAL A 330 5.97 10.90 -20.17
N GLN A 331 4.86 11.10 -20.88
CA GLN A 331 4.85 11.12 -22.34
C GLN A 331 5.72 12.26 -22.93
N LYS A 332 5.86 13.36 -22.21
CA LYS A 332 6.69 14.51 -22.60
C LYS A 332 8.14 14.42 -22.11
N HIS A 333 8.50 13.40 -21.33
CA HIS A 333 9.77 13.31 -20.62
C HIS A 333 10.01 14.48 -19.64
N GLU A 334 8.93 14.98 -19.03
CA GLU A 334 8.93 16.12 -18.10
C GLU A 334 8.50 15.72 -16.68
N LEU A 335 8.33 14.41 -16.42
CA LEU A 335 7.86 13.94 -15.11
C LEU A 335 8.82 14.39 -14.00
N LYS A 336 8.26 15.16 -13.06
CA LYS A 336 8.87 15.51 -11.78
C LYS A 336 7.88 15.19 -10.68
N LEU A 337 8.34 14.44 -9.68
CA LEU A 337 7.57 14.06 -8.51
C LEU A 337 8.36 14.46 -7.27
N GLU A 338 7.65 14.95 -6.25
CA GLU A 338 8.24 15.28 -4.96
C GLU A 338 8.27 14.04 -4.06
N ASN A 339 9.21 13.99 -3.12
CA ASN A 339 9.24 12.94 -2.11
C ASN A 339 8.27 13.29 -0.99
N ILE A 340 6.98 13.06 -1.26
CA ILE A 340 5.89 13.35 -0.33
C ILE A 340 5.52 12.12 0.49
N ASN A 341 5.13 12.38 1.73
CA ASN A 341 4.54 11.39 2.62
C ASN A 341 3.10 11.12 2.18
N TYR A 342 2.80 9.86 1.85
CA TYR A 342 1.52 9.48 1.26
C TYR A 342 0.34 9.73 2.19
N ASP A 343 0.55 9.61 3.51
CA ASP A 343 -0.54 9.82 4.46
C ASP A 343 -0.99 11.28 4.54
N VAL A 344 -0.05 12.23 4.48
CA VAL A 344 -0.36 13.66 4.63
C VAL A 344 -0.35 14.44 3.31
N GLY A 345 0.13 13.82 2.21
CA GLY A 345 0.19 14.40 0.87
C GLY A 345 1.09 15.63 0.78
N VAL A 346 2.14 15.70 1.60
CA VAL A 346 3.15 16.78 1.64
C VAL A 346 4.53 16.22 2.00
N VAL A 347 5.59 16.97 1.73
CA VAL A 347 6.95 16.65 2.21
C VAL A 347 7.00 16.78 3.73
N THR A 348 7.48 15.74 4.41
CA THR A 348 7.70 15.73 5.86
C THR A 348 9.19 15.84 6.17
N ARG A 349 9.55 16.74 7.09
CA ARG A 349 10.92 16.85 7.63
C ARG A 349 11.07 15.96 8.85
N ALA A 350 12.31 15.66 9.21
CA ALA A 350 12.62 14.89 10.40
C ALA A 350 11.93 15.46 11.66
N GLY A 351 11.33 14.58 12.46
CA GLY A 351 10.53 14.91 13.63
C GLY A 351 9.09 15.35 13.35
N GLN A 352 8.66 15.53 12.09
CA GLN A 352 7.28 15.92 11.77
C GLN A 352 6.31 14.73 11.65
N TYR A 353 6.81 13.56 11.22
CA TYR A 353 6.00 12.35 11.07
C TYR A 353 6.79 11.14 11.59
N ARG A 354 6.25 10.48 12.61
CA ARG A 354 6.98 9.46 13.39
C ARG A 354 7.27 8.19 12.59
N LEU A 355 6.40 7.78 11.67
CA LEU A 355 6.66 6.59 10.83
C LEU A 355 7.76 6.87 9.80
N ASP A 356 7.79 8.05 9.21
CA ASP A 356 8.85 8.51 8.29
C ASP A 356 10.22 8.50 9.00
N ASP A 357 10.32 9.13 10.18
CA ASP A 357 11.54 9.09 11.00
C ASP A 357 12.03 7.64 11.24
N LYS A 358 11.10 6.73 11.55
CA LYS A 358 11.43 5.33 11.86
C LYS A 358 11.98 4.60 10.65
N VAL A 359 11.39 4.81 9.46
CA VAL A 359 11.83 4.13 8.25
C VAL A 359 13.11 4.75 7.68
N GLN A 360 13.32 6.05 7.83
CA GLN A 360 14.59 6.72 7.51
C GLN A 360 15.74 6.17 8.36
N VAL A 361 15.51 5.95 9.66
CA VAL A 361 16.51 5.32 10.56
C VAL A 361 16.72 3.85 10.20
N TYR A 362 15.66 3.11 9.86
CA TYR A 362 15.80 1.74 9.37
C TYR A 362 16.66 1.69 8.10
N TRP A 363 16.42 2.62 7.17
CA TRP A 363 17.17 2.71 5.92
C TRP A 363 18.63 3.03 6.15
N MET A 364 18.93 4.01 7.02
CA MET A 364 20.29 4.30 7.47
C MET A 364 20.99 3.06 8.04
N ASN A 365 20.32 2.33 8.93
CA ASN A 365 20.86 1.10 9.51
C ASN A 365 21.19 0.06 8.43
N LYS A 366 20.29 -0.14 7.44
CA LYS A 366 20.52 -1.09 6.34
C LYS A 366 21.70 -0.74 5.45
N LEU A 367 21.91 0.55 5.21
CA LEU A 367 23.09 1.01 4.48
C LEU A 367 24.36 0.88 5.33
N ALA A 368 24.29 1.17 6.63
CA ALA A 368 25.40 1.01 7.57
C ALA A 368 25.82 -0.47 7.74
N GLU A 369 24.88 -1.41 7.75
CA GLU A 369 25.14 -2.86 7.73
C GLU A 369 25.98 -3.28 6.50
N LYS A 370 25.98 -2.46 5.44
CA LYS A 370 26.75 -2.66 4.20
C LYS A 370 27.92 -1.67 4.08
N ASP A 371 28.35 -1.06 5.18
CA ASP A 371 29.41 -0.04 5.22
C ASP A 371 29.18 1.12 4.24
N PHE A 372 27.91 1.44 3.94
CA PHE A 372 27.51 2.43 2.94
C PHE A 372 28.06 2.19 1.52
N SER A 373 28.48 0.94 1.22
CA SER A 373 29.07 0.55 -0.08
C SER A 373 28.09 0.68 -1.24
N THR A 374 26.79 0.59 -0.98
CA THR A 374 25.71 0.75 -1.97
C THR A 374 25.10 2.15 -1.98
N SER A 375 25.56 3.07 -1.14
CA SER A 375 25.04 4.44 -1.10
C SER A 375 25.59 5.26 -2.28
N THR A 376 24.70 5.74 -3.14
CA THR A 376 25.04 6.72 -4.19
C THR A 376 25.18 8.13 -3.59
N PRO A 377 25.83 9.10 -4.28
CA PRO A 377 25.86 10.49 -3.82
C PRO A 377 24.47 11.07 -3.51
N GLN A 378 23.46 10.69 -4.30
CA GLN A 378 22.06 11.10 -4.10
C GLN A 378 21.48 10.51 -2.81
N ILE A 379 21.72 9.22 -2.52
CA ILE A 379 21.30 8.57 -1.27
C ILE A 379 21.95 9.24 -0.06
N ARG A 380 23.26 9.52 -0.13
CA ARG A 380 23.97 10.21 0.95
C ARG A 380 23.39 11.61 1.18
N SER A 381 23.18 12.36 0.10
CA SER A 381 22.61 13.72 0.16
C SER A 381 21.23 13.72 0.80
N GLU A 382 20.37 12.76 0.45
CA GLU A 382 19.02 12.64 1.01
C GLU A 382 19.06 12.41 2.52
N LEU A 383 19.82 11.41 2.98
CA LEU A 383 19.93 11.07 4.40
C LEU A 383 20.54 12.22 5.22
N LEU A 384 21.58 12.86 4.71
CA LEU A 384 22.21 14.00 5.38
C LEU A 384 21.29 15.23 5.43
N THR A 385 20.46 15.43 4.40
CA THR A 385 19.48 16.52 4.37
C THR A 385 18.33 16.25 5.33
N TYR A 386 17.81 15.02 5.36
CA TYR A 386 16.74 14.64 6.28
C TYR A 386 17.17 14.84 7.73
N PHE A 387 18.36 14.34 8.10
CA PHE A 387 18.91 14.45 9.45
C PHE A 387 19.81 15.68 9.69
N HIS A 388 19.63 16.77 8.93
CA HIS A 388 20.47 17.97 9.10
C HIS A 388 20.25 18.67 10.45
N ASP A 389 18.99 18.74 10.90
CA ASP A 389 18.58 19.32 12.17
C ASP A 389 18.47 18.21 13.23
N LEU A 390 19.58 17.97 13.93
CA LEU A 390 19.61 17.00 15.03
C LEU A 390 18.91 17.51 16.28
N ASP A 391 18.41 18.75 16.35
CA ASP A 391 17.61 19.28 17.46
C ASP A 391 16.12 19.00 17.29
N ALA A 392 15.66 18.72 16.06
CA ALA A 392 14.30 18.28 15.75
C ALA A 392 13.85 17.08 16.62
N PRO A 393 12.53 16.92 16.89
CA PRO A 393 11.98 15.86 17.75
C PRO A 393 11.94 14.49 17.05
N ILE A 394 13.03 14.09 16.40
CA ILE A 394 13.19 12.85 15.65
C ILE A 394 12.82 11.66 16.53
N ALA A 395 11.99 10.75 16.02
CA ALA A 395 11.44 9.62 16.78
C ALA A 395 12.51 8.77 17.50
N ALA A 396 13.71 8.65 16.92
CA ALA A 396 14.84 7.92 17.50
C ALA A 396 15.33 8.50 18.83
N LYS A 397 15.15 9.81 19.10
CA LYS A 397 15.57 10.45 20.36
C LYS A 397 14.88 9.87 21.61
N LYS A 398 13.72 9.23 21.44
CA LYS A 398 13.01 8.56 22.53
C LYS A 398 13.76 7.32 23.06
N ASP A 399 14.75 6.84 22.32
CA ASP A 399 15.60 5.71 22.69
C ASP A 399 17.07 6.12 22.55
N ARG A 400 17.75 6.30 23.69
CA ARG A 400 19.14 6.76 23.74
C ARG A 400 20.09 5.85 22.95
N LYS A 401 19.84 4.54 22.89
CA LYS A 401 20.69 3.62 22.12
C LYS A 401 20.53 3.88 20.62
N LYS A 402 19.29 3.92 20.14
CA LYS A 402 18.99 4.19 18.71
C LYS A 402 19.47 5.58 18.29
N TRP A 403 19.34 6.57 19.17
CA TRP A 403 19.84 7.92 18.90
C TRP A 403 21.35 7.95 18.73
N ASN A 404 22.09 7.34 19.67
CA ASN A 404 23.55 7.28 19.58
C ASN A 404 24.03 6.51 18.33
N GLU A 405 23.33 5.42 17.99
CA GLU A 405 23.59 4.65 16.77
C GLU A 405 23.38 5.49 15.51
N LEU A 406 22.25 6.20 15.40
CA LEU A 406 21.97 7.11 14.28
C LEU A 406 23.05 8.20 14.15
N VAL A 407 23.44 8.84 15.25
CA VAL A 407 24.50 9.88 15.24
C VAL A 407 25.82 9.30 14.76
N SER A 408 26.21 8.12 15.27
CA SER A 408 27.43 7.44 14.82
C SER A 408 27.40 7.10 13.33
N GLN A 409 26.26 6.63 12.82
CA GLN A 409 26.10 6.30 11.40
C GLN A 409 26.12 7.54 10.50
N LEU A 410 25.58 8.68 10.97
CA LEU A 410 25.68 9.95 10.26
C LEU A 410 27.14 10.41 10.13
N ASP A 411 27.94 10.23 11.18
CA ASP A 411 29.38 10.56 11.12
C ASP A 411 30.14 9.63 10.17
N GLN A 412 29.81 8.34 10.18
CA GLN A 412 30.35 7.37 9.21
C GLN A 412 29.97 7.76 7.76
N LEU A 413 28.71 8.10 7.51
CA LEU A 413 28.20 8.52 6.21
C LEU A 413 28.89 9.79 5.69
N ARG A 414 29.17 10.76 6.59
CA ARG A 414 29.95 11.97 6.25
C ARG A 414 31.39 11.61 5.87
N SER A 415 32.03 10.72 6.63
CA SER A 415 33.42 10.32 6.41
C SER A 415 33.64 9.57 5.09
N THR A 416 32.63 8.83 4.60
CA THR A 416 32.72 8.12 3.31
C THR A 416 32.89 9.08 2.12
N SER A 417 32.49 10.34 2.27
CA SER A 417 32.66 11.38 1.24
C SER A 417 34.11 11.86 1.10
N GLY A 418 34.93 11.75 2.15
CA GLY A 418 36.33 12.17 2.14
C GLY A 418 37.24 11.24 1.33
N ASN A 419 36.91 9.94 1.24
CA ASN A 419 37.75 8.96 0.58
C ASN A 419 37.58 8.92 -0.95
N VAL A 420 36.44 9.35 -1.49
CA VAL A 420 36.22 9.40 -2.95
C VAL A 420 36.97 10.59 -3.59
N ALA A 421 37.12 11.70 -2.87
CA ALA A 421 37.91 12.85 -3.33
C ALA A 421 39.43 12.55 -3.35
N ALA A 422 39.92 11.73 -2.42
CA ALA A 422 41.33 11.35 -2.35
C ALA A 422 41.74 10.29 -3.39
N ALA A 423 40.82 9.41 -3.81
CA ALA A 423 41.07 8.39 -4.82
C ALA A 423 41.06 8.92 -6.27
N GLY A 424 40.58 10.15 -6.50
CA GLY A 424 40.59 10.82 -7.82
C GLY A 424 41.83 11.70 -8.07
N GLN A 425 42.82 11.68 -7.18
CA GLN A 425 44.05 12.47 -7.27
C GLN A 425 45.34 11.61 -7.25
N GLN A 426 45.26 10.30 -7.46
CA GLN A 426 46.44 9.43 -7.63
C GLN A 426 46.59 8.92 -9.06
#